data_AF-A0A959USN6-F1
#
_entry.id   AF-A0A959USN6-F1
#
_cell.length_a   1.000
_cell.length_b   1.000
_cell.length_c   1.000
_cell.angle_alpha   90.00
_cell.angle_beta   90.00
_cell.angle_gamma   90.00
#
_symmetry.space_group_name_H-M   'P 1'
#
loop_
_entity.id
_entity.type
_entity.pdbx_description
1 polymer ?
#
loop_
_entity_poly.entity_id
_entity_poly.type
_entity_poly.pdbx_seq_one_letter_code
_entity_poly.pdbx_strand_id
1 'polypeptide(L)' 'MVPKGKLIAVGGNEDKGNGEGVDRTVKHDFIEDGILRRVVNEVGGPKARIALITSASSIPDE' A
#
# COMPACT_ATOMS: atom_id res chain seq x y z
N MET A 1 -25.53 -7.22 -13.01
CA MET A 1 -24.87 -7.59 -11.75
C MET A 1 -23.84 -6.52 -11.43
N VAL A 2 -23.87 -5.93 -10.23
CA VAL A 2 -22.93 -4.86 -9.85
C VAL A 2 -21.76 -5.48 -9.07
N PRO A 3 -20.50 -5.22 -9.44
CA PRO A 3 -19.35 -5.66 -8.65
C PRO A 3 -19.43 -5.14 -7.22
N LYS A 4 -19.19 -6.02 -6.24
CA LYS A 4 -19.18 -5.64 -4.81
C LYS A 4 -17.87 -4.99 -4.36
N GLY A 5 -16.80 -5.18 -5.13
CA GLY A 5 -15.46 -4.68 -4.82
C GLY A 5 -15.14 -3.36 -5.52
N LYS A 6 -14.05 -2.72 -5.08
CA LYS A 6 -13.44 -1.55 -5.72
C LYS A 6 -12.19 -1.99 -6.48
N LEU A 7 -12.00 -1.47 -7.69
CA LEU A 7 -10.75 -1.58 -8.43
C LEU A 7 -9.90 -0.34 -8.13
N ILE A 8 -8.69 -0.55 -7.63
CA ILE A 8 -7.74 0.53 -7.34
C ILE A 8 -6.52 0.31 -8.23
N ALA A 9 -6.31 1.21 -9.20
CA ALA A 9 -5.11 1.22 -10.01
C ALA A 9 -4.03 2.07 -9.34
N VAL A 10 -2.81 1.53 -9.22
CA VAL A 10 -1.64 2.21 -8.68
C VAL A 10 -0.60 2.30 -9.78
N GLY A 11 -0.03 3.49 -10.01
CA GLY A 11 0.92 3.75 -11.10
C GLY A 11 2.33 3.17 -10.91
N GLY A 12 2.58 2.52 -9.77
CA GLY A 12 3.90 2.04 -9.35
C GLY A 12 4.71 3.11 -8.61
N ASN A 13 5.82 2.67 -8.00
CA ASN A 13 6.72 3.50 -7.19
C ASN A 13 6.01 4.22 -6.02
N GLU A 14 5.00 3.59 -5.44
CA GLU A 14 4.35 4.06 -4.23
C GLU A 14 5.30 4.03 -3.03
N ASP A 15 5.12 5.01 -2.14
CA ASP A 15 5.85 5.07 -0.88
C ASP A 15 5.49 3.86 -0.01
N LYS A 16 6.52 3.09 0.35
CA LYS A 16 6.43 1.87 1.17
C LYS A 16 6.62 2.16 2.66
N GLY A 17 6.78 3.43 3.03
CA GLY A 17 7.22 3.84 4.35
C GLY A 17 8.74 3.75 4.49
N ASN A 18 9.27 4.34 5.56
CA ASN A 18 10.71 4.52 5.74
C ASN A 18 11.46 3.19 5.94
N GLY A 19 12.26 2.80 4.96
CA GLY A 19 13.45 1.96 5.17
C GLY A 19 14.52 2.70 6.00
N GLU A 20 15.52 1.97 6.51
CA GLU A 20 16.61 2.54 7.31
C GLU A 20 17.31 3.69 6.56
N GLY A 21 17.16 4.92 7.03
CA GLY A 21 17.94 6.07 6.53
C GLY A 21 17.19 7.36 6.18
N VAL A 22 15.86 7.42 6.20
CA VAL A 22 15.13 8.67 5.83
C VAL A 22 14.74 9.49 7.06
N ASP A 23 15.18 10.76 7.05
CA ASP A 23 15.08 11.77 8.09
C ASP A 23 13.66 11.87 8.70
N ARG A 24 13.61 11.93 10.03
CA ARG A 24 12.37 11.89 10.84
C ARG A 24 11.64 13.23 10.90
N THR A 25 12.17 14.24 10.25
CA THR A 25 11.73 15.64 10.39
C THR A 25 10.57 16.05 9.47
N VAL A 26 10.21 15.24 8.46
CA VAL A 26 9.11 15.55 7.50
C VAL A 26 7.84 14.69 7.76
N LYS A 27 7.77 13.98 8.89
CA LYS A 27 7.04 12.70 9.01
C LYS A 27 5.57 12.70 9.42
N HIS A 28 4.93 13.82 9.74
CA HIS A 28 3.67 13.70 10.49
C HIS A 28 2.39 13.58 9.64
N ASP A 29 2.37 14.06 8.39
CA ASP A 29 1.12 14.08 7.60
C ASP A 29 1.09 13.05 6.45
N PHE A 30 2.25 12.66 5.90
CA PHE A 30 2.30 11.76 4.72
C PHE A 30 1.96 10.30 5.01
N ILE A 31 2.17 9.81 6.25
CA ILE A 31 1.97 8.40 6.59
C ILE A 31 0.48 8.03 6.63
N GLU A 32 -0.37 8.94 7.10
CA GLU A 32 -1.82 8.68 7.18
C GLU A 32 -2.54 8.81 5.83
N ASP A 33 -1.94 9.53 4.85
CA ASP A 33 -2.56 9.81 3.55
C ASP A 33 -1.92 9.07 2.34
N GLY A 34 -0.93 8.21 2.59
CA GLY A 34 -0.23 7.47 1.53
C GLY A 34 -1.12 6.51 0.72
N ILE A 35 -0.74 6.24 -0.53
CA ILE A 35 -1.51 5.36 -1.46
C ILE A 35 -1.76 3.98 -0.84
N LEU A 36 -0.75 3.37 -0.21
CA LEU A 36 -0.90 2.06 0.44
C LEU A 36 -1.85 2.11 1.64
N ARG A 37 -1.82 3.18 2.43
CA ARG A 37 -2.74 3.40 3.56
C ARG A 37 -4.17 3.51 3.08
N ARG A 38 -4.40 4.24 1.99
CA ARG A 38 -5.72 4.32 1.34
C ARG A 38 -6.20 2.94 0.87
N VAL A 39 -5.35 2.15 0.21
CA VAL A 39 -5.71 0.77 -0.21
C VAL A 39 -6.14 -0.07 0.99
N VAL A 40 -5.37 -0.06 2.08
CA VAL A 40 -5.70 -0.81 3.31
C VAL A 40 -7.04 -0.37 3.88
N ASN A 41 -7.30 0.94 3.97
CA ASN A 41 -8.56 1.46 4.49
C ASN A 41 -9.77 1.05 3.62
N GLU A 42 -9.62 1.04 2.30
CA GLU A 42 -10.66 0.67 1.34
C GLU A 42 -11.03 -0.83 1.37
N VAL A 43 -10.09 -1.70 1.77
CA VAL A 43 -10.31 -3.16 1.83
C VAL A 43 -10.73 -3.68 3.21
N GLY A 44 -11.03 -2.79 4.17
CA GLY A 44 -11.50 -3.16 5.51
C GLY A 44 -10.50 -2.91 6.64
N GLY A 45 -9.44 -2.15 6.37
CA GLY A 45 -8.45 -1.71 7.35
C GLY A 45 -7.39 -2.77 7.67
N PRO A 46 -6.53 -2.51 8.69
CA PRO A 46 -5.36 -3.35 8.99
C PRO A 46 -5.67 -4.80 9.39
N LYS A 47 -6.93 -5.10 9.73
CA LYS A 47 -7.38 -6.46 10.09
C LYS A 47 -7.92 -7.25 8.89
N ALA A 48 -8.00 -6.62 7.71
CA ALA A 48 -8.40 -7.28 6.48
C ALA A 48 -7.43 -8.42 6.13
N ARG A 49 -7.95 -9.48 5.52
CA ARG A 49 -7.10 -10.50 4.91
C ARG A 49 -6.63 -9.96 3.56
N ILE A 50 -5.33 -9.68 3.47
CA ILE A 50 -4.69 -9.17 2.25
C ILE A 50 -3.81 -10.29 1.69
N ALA A 51 -4.06 -10.68 0.44
CA ALA A 51 -3.20 -11.59 -0.29
C ALA A 51 -2.26 -10.77 -1.17
N LEU A 52 -0.95 -10.98 -1.02
CA LEU A 52 0.06 -10.39 -1.89
C LEU A 52 0.40 -11.40 -3.00
N ILE A 53 0.36 -10.96 -4.25
CA ILE A 53 0.71 -11.78 -5.42
C ILE A 53 1.88 -11.10 -6.12
N THR A 54 3.10 -11.57 -5.86
CA THR A 54 4.36 -10.98 -6.36
C THR A 54 4.82 -11.56 -7.69
N SER A 55 3.95 -12.27 -8.42
CA SER A 55 4.29 -12.99 -9.66
C SER A 55 4.77 -12.11 -10.82
N ALA A 56 4.61 -10.79 -10.73
CA ALA A 56 5.18 -9.84 -11.68
C ALA A 56 6.69 -9.63 -11.49
N SER A 57 7.21 -9.92 -10.30
CA SER A 57 8.64 -9.79 -9.99
C SER A 57 9.39 -11.09 -10.28
N SER A 58 10.63 -10.96 -10.76
CA SER A 58 11.59 -12.07 -10.83
C SER A 58 12.29 -12.33 -9.48
N ILE A 59 12.09 -11.46 -8.50
CA ILE A 59 12.59 -11.55 -7.13
C ILE A 59 11.36 -11.53 -6.20
N PRO A 60 10.81 -12.70 -5.83
CA PRO A 60 9.53 -12.78 -5.12
C PRO A 60 9.60 -12.44 -3.63
N ASP A 61 10.79 -12.50 -3.03
CA ASP A 61 11.07 -12.08 -1.65
C ASP A 61 11.71 -10.69 -1.65
N GLU A 62 10.92 -9.66 -1.35
CA GLU A 62 11.35 -8.30 -0.99
C GLU A 62 10.81 -7.93 0.40
#